data_AF-V6YZ65-F1
#
_entry.id   AF-V6YZ65-F1
#
_cell.length_a   1.000
_cell.length_b   1.000
_cell.length_c   1.000
_cell.angle_alpha   90.00
_cell.angle_beta   90.00
_cell.angle_gamma   90.00
#
_symmetry.space_group_name_H-M   'P 1'
#
loop_
_entity.id
_entity.type
_entity.pdbx_description
1 polymer ?
#
loop_
_entity_poly.entity_id
_entity_poly.type
_entity_poly.pdbx_seq_one_letter_code
_entity_poly.pdbx_strand_id
1 'polypeptide(L)'
;MFLTLTVRNVKGDDLNATLSSLTKSFDRLFRRAKVKKNLLGYLRSVEVTHNEKEKTYHPHIHVLLMVKSSYFAGKDNYISQKEWGEMWSRSLKVDYYPMVDIRGVKQSYYGIEKAIIETAKYPVKPMNL
;
A
#
# COMPACT_ATOMS: atom_id res chain seq x y z
N MET A 1 -7.54 -1.74 9.05
CA MET A 1 -7.85 -1.06 7.75
C MET A 1 -7.04 -1.73 6.66
N PHE A 2 -7.50 -1.70 5.40
CA PHE A 2 -6.76 -2.23 4.26
C PHE A 2 -6.44 -1.10 3.29
N LEU A 3 -5.15 -0.90 3.01
CA LEU A 3 -4.62 0.18 2.17
C LEU A 3 -3.93 -0.43 0.95
N THR A 4 -4.23 0.09 -0.24
CA THR A 4 -3.53 -0.23 -1.47
C THR A 4 -2.84 1.02 -2.01
N LEU A 5 -1.52 0.92 -2.23
CA LEU A 5 -0.69 2.00 -2.76
C LEU A 5 -0.17 1.61 -4.15
N THR A 6 -0.45 2.41 -5.18
CA THR A 6 -0.02 2.10 -6.56
C THR A 6 1.01 3.08 -7.09
N VAL A 7 1.66 2.70 -8.19
CA VAL A 7 2.44 3.60 -9.06
C VAL A 7 1.92 3.49 -10.49
N ARG A 8 2.37 4.36 -11.40
CA ARG A 8 2.10 4.16 -12.83
C ARG A 8 2.73 2.85 -13.30
N ASN A 9 2.20 2.33 -14.40
CA ASN A 9 2.80 1.19 -15.07
C ASN A 9 4.24 1.51 -15.49
N VAL A 10 5.10 0.51 -15.43
CA VAL A 10 6.52 0.60 -15.80
C VAL A 10 6.88 -0.47 -16.81
N LYS A 11 7.92 -0.22 -17.60
CA LYS A 11 8.49 -1.24 -18.50
C LYS A 11 9.24 -2.30 -17.68
N GLY A 12 9.45 -3.47 -18.27
CA GLY A 12 10.17 -4.58 -17.63
C GLY A 12 11.56 -4.17 -17.13
N ASP A 13 12.30 -3.42 -17.95
CA ASP A 13 13.67 -2.96 -17.63
C ASP A 13 13.71 -2.05 -16.38
N ASP A 14 12.63 -1.30 -16.11
CA ASP A 14 12.53 -0.38 -14.97
C ASP A 14 11.93 -1.04 -13.70
N LEU A 15 11.44 -2.29 -13.80
CA LEU A 15 10.68 -2.94 -12.74
C LEU A 15 11.49 -3.08 -11.45
N ASN A 16 12.72 -3.58 -11.53
CA ASN A 16 13.58 -3.78 -10.35
C ASN A 16 13.93 -2.45 -9.65
N ALA A 17 14.21 -1.41 -10.42
CA ALA A 17 14.46 -0.07 -9.89
C ALA A 17 13.20 0.50 -9.22
N THR A 18 12.04 0.27 -9.83
CA THR A 18 10.74 0.71 -9.30
C THR A 18 10.39 -0.01 -8.00
N LEU A 19 10.60 -1.32 -7.89
CA LEU A 19 10.39 -2.10 -6.65
C LEU A 19 11.28 -1.60 -5.51
N SER A 20 12.54 -1.28 -5.81
CA SER A 20 13.47 -0.69 -4.86
C SER A 20 13.01 0.70 -4.40
N SER A 21 12.56 1.54 -5.34
CA SER A 21 12.01 2.87 -5.05
C SER A 21 10.72 2.79 -4.22
N LEU A 22 9.84 1.83 -4.52
CA LEU A 22 8.61 1.57 -3.77
C LEU A 22 8.89 1.26 -2.31
N THR A 23 9.86 0.40 -2.03
CA THR A 23 10.24 0.06 -0.64
C THR A 23 10.75 1.29 0.11
N LYS A 24 11.60 2.12 -0.51
CA LYS A 24 12.07 3.38 0.10
C LYS A 24 10.95 4.40 0.29
N SER A 25 10.02 4.48 -0.66
CA SER A 25 8.86 5.38 -0.61
C SER A 25 7.89 4.96 0.49
N PHE A 26 7.68 3.66 0.66
CA PHE A 26 6.86 3.09 1.71
C PHE A 26 7.42 3.44 3.09
N ASP A 27 8.72 3.25 3.31
CA ASP A 27 9.38 3.64 4.56
C ASP A 27 9.21 5.14 4.86
N ARG A 28 9.40 6.01 3.86
CA ARG A 28 9.13 7.46 4.01
C ARG A 28 7.69 7.76 4.41
N LEU A 29 6.71 7.11 3.77
CA LEU A 29 5.29 7.29 4.08
C LEU A 29 5.00 6.92 5.54
N PHE A 30 5.50 5.78 5.99
CA PHE A 30 5.21 5.25 7.33
C PHE A 30 6.01 5.95 8.44
N ARG A 31 7.06 6.72 8.10
CA ARG A 31 7.77 7.61 9.04
C ARG A 31 7.06 8.95 9.26
N ARG A 32 6.06 9.33 8.46
CA ARG A 32 5.34 10.60 8.62
C ARG A 32 4.66 10.68 9.99
N ALA A 33 4.71 11.86 10.61
CA ALA A 33 4.21 12.07 11.98
C ALA A 33 2.75 11.63 12.17
N LYS A 34 1.84 12.01 11.26
CA LYS A 34 0.42 11.63 11.34
C LYS A 34 0.21 10.12 11.20
N VAL A 35 1.00 9.43 10.37
CA VAL A 35 0.95 7.96 10.24
C VAL A 35 1.46 7.30 11.51
N LYS A 36 2.68 7.65 11.97
CA LYS A 36 3.29 7.11 13.19
C LYS A 36 2.42 7.32 14.43
N LYS A 37 1.79 8.49 14.56
CA LYS A 37 0.92 8.84 15.69
C LYS A 37 -0.24 7.84 15.83
N ASN A 38 -0.77 7.37 14.71
CA ASN A 38 -2.04 6.66 14.61
C ASN A 38 -1.92 5.15 14.40
N LEU A 39 -0.74 4.66 14.00
CA LEU A 39 -0.51 3.27 13.66
C LEU A 39 0.08 2.50 14.84
N LEU A 40 -0.43 1.30 15.09
CA LEU A 40 0.14 0.32 16.02
C LEU A 40 1.13 -0.60 15.30
N GLY A 41 0.80 -0.99 14.07
CA GLY A 41 1.62 -1.85 13.24
C GLY A 41 0.97 -2.09 11.88
N TYR A 42 1.65 -2.84 11.03
CA TYR A 42 1.12 -3.23 9.72
C TYR A 42 1.76 -4.53 9.23
N LEU A 43 1.04 -5.22 8.36
CA LEU A 43 1.58 -6.24 7.46
C LEU A 43 1.51 -5.65 6.04
N ARG A 44 2.53 -5.91 5.20
CA ARG A 44 2.51 -5.47 3.79
C ARG A 44 2.98 -6.56 2.86
N SER A 45 2.47 -6.55 1.63
CA SER A 45 2.97 -7.30 0.48
C SER A 45 3.14 -6.37 -0.71
N VAL A 46 4.08 -6.71 -1.59
CA VAL A 46 4.22 -6.09 -2.91
C VAL A 46 3.67 -7.07 -3.93
N GLU A 47 2.81 -6.59 -4.82
CA GLU A 47 2.24 -7.34 -5.93
C GLU A 47 2.57 -6.64 -7.23
N VAL A 48 2.76 -7.42 -8.30
CA VAL A 48 3.02 -6.90 -9.65
C VAL A 48 2.01 -7.54 -10.59
N THR A 49 1.13 -6.73 -11.18
CA THR A 49 0.23 -7.18 -12.25
C THR A 49 0.87 -6.93 -13.60
N HIS A 50 0.86 -7.93 -14.49
CA HIS A 50 1.38 -7.78 -15.85
C HIS A 50 0.24 -7.40 -16.81
N ASN A 51 0.43 -6.31 -17.55
CA ASN A 51 -0.41 -5.95 -18.69
C ASN A 51 0.23 -6.50 -19.96
N GLU A 52 -0.29 -7.63 -20.44
CA GLU A 52 0.24 -8.35 -21.61
C GLU A 52 0.16 -7.54 -22.92
N LYS A 53 -0.87 -6.70 -23.07
CA LYS A 53 -1.09 -5.90 -24.29
C LYS A 53 -0.01 -4.84 -24.45
N GLU A 54 0.24 -4.09 -23.38
CA GLU A 54 1.20 -2.99 -23.36
C GLU A 54 2.62 -3.45 -22.99
N LYS A 55 2.79 -4.72 -22.60
CA LYS A 55 4.03 -5.28 -22.04
C LYS A 55 4.59 -4.43 -20.89
N THR A 56 3.69 -3.98 -20.02
CA THR A 56 4.03 -3.17 -18.84
C THR A 56 3.61 -3.87 -17.55
N TYR A 57 4.23 -3.46 -16.46
CA TYR A 57 4.00 -4.01 -15.14
C TYR A 57 3.39 -2.94 -14.23
N HIS A 58 2.49 -3.36 -13.35
CA HIS A 58 1.83 -2.50 -12.36
C HIS A 58 2.19 -2.94 -10.93
N PRO A 59 3.34 -2.49 -10.40
CA PRO A 59 3.70 -2.70 -9.02
C PRO A 59 2.75 -1.94 -8.07
N HIS A 60 2.29 -2.61 -7.03
CA HIS A 60 1.49 -2.00 -5.98
C HIS A 60 1.72 -2.69 -4.63
N ILE A 61 1.39 -1.99 -3.55
CA ILE A 61 1.59 -2.46 -2.18
C ILE A 61 0.23 -2.61 -1.51
N HIS A 62 -0.06 -3.82 -1.04
CA HIS A 62 -1.18 -4.07 -0.14
C HIS A 62 -0.70 -3.98 1.31
N VAL A 63 -1.48 -3.32 2.16
CA VAL A 63 -1.13 -3.09 3.55
C VAL A 63 -2.34 -3.34 4.44
N LEU A 64 -2.21 -4.33 5.31
CA LEU A 64 -3.12 -4.51 6.42
C LEU A 64 -2.63 -3.66 7.60
N LEU A 65 -3.38 -2.60 7.91
CA LEU A 65 -3.05 -1.62 8.94
C LEU A 65 -3.76 -1.95 10.26
N MET A 66 -2.99 -1.98 11.34
CA MET A 66 -3.50 -1.97 12.71
C MET A 66 -3.41 -0.55 13.25
N VAL A 67 -4.56 0.10 13.48
CA VAL A 67 -4.66 1.50 13.93
C VAL A 67 -5.09 1.58 15.38
N LYS A 68 -4.71 2.65 16.09
CA LYS A 68 -5.17 2.92 17.46
C LYS A 68 -6.69 3.10 17.49
N SER A 69 -7.33 2.81 18.62
CA SER A 69 -8.77 3.05 18.82
C SER A 69 -9.15 4.52 18.58
N SER A 70 -8.25 5.45 18.94
CA SER A 70 -8.42 6.89 18.72
C SER A 70 -8.36 7.31 17.24
N TYR A 71 -8.02 6.41 16.31
CA TYR A 71 -7.89 6.74 14.88
C TYR A 71 -9.19 7.31 14.29
N PHE A 72 -10.33 6.79 14.73
CA PHE A 72 -11.65 7.22 14.29
C PHE A 72 -12.23 8.34 15.17
N ALA A 73 -11.50 8.77 16.20
CA ALA A 73 -11.90 9.85 17.09
C ALA A 73 -11.29 11.18 16.62
N GLY A 74 -12.13 12.09 16.13
CA GLY A 74 -11.74 13.45 15.75
C GLY A 74 -11.02 13.58 14.39
N LYS A 75 -11.00 14.80 13.86
CA LYS A 75 -10.44 15.12 12.53
C LYS A 75 -8.90 14.99 12.46
N ASP A 76 -8.22 15.14 13.58
CA ASP A 76 -6.75 15.17 13.63
C ASP A 76 -6.10 13.78 13.57
N ASN A 77 -6.88 12.72 13.83
CA ASN A 77 -6.37 11.35 13.88
C ASN A 77 -6.67 10.59 12.59
N TYR A 78 -7.89 10.71 12.08
CA TYR A 78 -8.29 10.04 10.84
C TYR A 78 -7.44 10.52 9.66
N ILE A 79 -6.99 9.58 8.83
CA ILE A 79 -6.32 9.85 7.56
C ILE A 79 -7.27 9.42 6.45
N SER A 80 -7.80 10.40 5.73
CA SER A 80 -8.67 10.17 4.59
C SER A 80 -7.90 9.59 3.39
N GLN A 81 -8.63 9.02 2.42
CA GLN A 81 -8.02 8.54 1.17
C GLN A 81 -7.24 9.64 0.43
N LYS A 82 -7.77 10.87 0.45
CA LYS A 82 -7.11 12.04 -0.13
C LYS A 82 -5.76 12.30 0.55
N GLU A 83 -5.73 12.34 1.87
CA GLU A 83 -4.49 12.55 2.62
C GLU A 83 -3.48 11.42 2.40
N TRP A 84 -3.94 10.16 2.33
CA TRP A 84 -3.08 9.03 1.98
C TRP A 84 -2.46 9.21 0.59
N GLY A 85 -3.24 9.60 -0.42
CA GLY A 85 -2.74 9.83 -1.77
C GLY A 85 -1.76 11.00 -1.86
N GLU A 86 -2.03 12.11 -1.17
CA GLU A 86 -1.10 13.25 -1.09
C GLU A 86 0.22 12.87 -0.42
N MET A 87 0.15 12.18 0.72
CA MET A 87 1.36 11.68 1.39
C MET A 87 2.09 10.65 0.54
N TRP A 88 1.38 9.81 -0.20
CA TRP A 88 1.97 8.79 -1.05
C TRP A 88 2.71 9.41 -2.24
N SER A 89 2.07 10.33 -2.98
CA SER A 89 2.71 11.11 -4.06
C SER A 89 4.00 11.78 -3.59
N ARG A 90 3.96 12.49 -2.45
CA ARG A 90 5.13 13.12 -1.84
C ARG A 90 6.21 12.13 -1.41
N SER A 91 5.80 10.92 -0.98
CA SER A 91 6.75 9.89 -0.55
C SER A 91 7.39 9.19 -1.75
N LEU A 92 6.67 9.04 -2.85
CA LEU A 92 7.18 8.59 -4.15
C LEU A 92 8.13 9.60 -4.81
N LYS A 93 7.98 10.89 -4.50
CA LYS A 93 8.69 12.00 -5.15
C LYS A 93 8.36 12.09 -6.65
N VAL A 94 7.08 11.99 -6.98
CA VAL A 94 6.56 12.08 -8.34
C VAL A 94 5.72 13.34 -8.52
N ASP A 95 5.53 13.76 -9.76
CA ASP A 95 4.75 14.92 -10.18
C ASP A 95 3.27 14.61 -10.42
N TYR A 96 2.86 13.35 -10.23
CA TYR A 96 1.49 12.89 -10.43
C TYR A 96 0.82 12.43 -9.13
N TYR A 97 -0.51 12.32 -9.20
CA TYR A 97 -1.32 11.78 -8.10
C TYR A 97 -1.58 10.28 -8.32
N PRO A 98 -0.92 9.38 -7.56
CA PRO A 98 -1.12 7.93 -7.66
C PRO A 98 -2.50 7.52 -7.14
N MET A 99 -3.01 6.41 -7.66
CA MET A 99 -4.26 5.83 -7.13
C MET A 99 -3.98 5.18 -5.77
N VAL A 100 -4.83 5.49 -4.80
CA VAL A 100 -4.80 4.90 -3.46
C VAL A 100 -6.21 4.51 -3.08
N ASP A 101 -6.33 3.35 -2.45
CA ASP A 101 -7.59 2.83 -1.91
C ASP A 101 -7.40 2.50 -0.43
N ILE A 102 -8.30 2.98 0.43
CA ILE A 102 -8.27 2.71 1.88
C ILE A 102 -9.67 2.32 2.34
N ARG A 103 -9.81 1.14 2.94
CA ARG A 103 -11.10 0.61 3.38
C ARG A 103 -11.05 -0.01 4.77
N GLY A 104 -12.20 -0.01 5.45
CA GLY A 104 -12.40 -0.78 6.67
C GLY A 104 -12.36 -2.28 6.35
N VAL A 105 -11.72 -3.07 7.21
CA VAL A 105 -11.80 -4.53 7.15
C VAL A 105 -13.00 -4.93 8.00
N LYS A 106 -13.92 -5.74 7.45
CA LYS A 106 -15.06 -6.25 8.21
C LYS A 106 -14.55 -7.06 9.40
N GLN A 107 -15.04 -6.75 10.61
CA GLN A 107 -14.71 -7.49 11.84
C GLN A 107 -15.51 -8.80 11.89
N SER A 108 -15.24 -9.68 10.93
CA SER A 108 -15.69 -11.07 10.94
C SER A 108 -14.48 -11.96 10.67
N TYR A 109 -14.54 -13.21 11.10
CA TYR A 109 -13.48 -14.20 10.84
C TYR A 109 -13.09 -14.19 9.35
N TYR A 110 -14.08 -14.34 8.46
CA TYR A 110 -13.88 -14.31 7.01
C TYR A 110 -13.33 -12.98 6.47
N GLY A 111 -13.75 -11.84 7.05
CA GLY A 111 -13.28 -10.53 6.61
C GLY A 111 -11.80 -10.30 6.94
N ILE A 112 -11.39 -10.71 8.15
CA ILE A 112 -10.01 -10.64 8.62
C ILE A 112 -9.15 -11.65 7.86
N GLU A 113 -9.60 -12.91 7.76
CA GLU A 113 -8.93 -13.98 7.03
C GLU A 113 -8.66 -13.56 5.57
N LYS A 114 -9.66 -13.03 4.86
CA LYS A 114 -9.45 -12.53 3.50
C LYS A 114 -8.37 -11.45 3.44
N ALA A 115 -8.39 -10.48 4.34
CA ALA A 115 -7.39 -9.41 4.37
C ALA A 115 -5.97 -9.92 4.70
N ILE A 116 -5.86 -10.90 5.60
CA ILE A 116 -4.61 -11.61 5.90
C ILE A 116 -4.13 -12.35 4.66
N ILE A 117 -4.99 -13.16 4.04
CA ILE A 117 -4.66 -13.92 2.83
C ILE A 117 -4.19 -12.97 1.73
N GLU A 118 -4.92 -11.90 1.40
CA GLU A 118 -4.47 -10.92 0.39
C GLU A 118 -3.07 -10.36 0.70
N THR A 119 -2.79 -10.08 1.97
CA THR A 119 -1.47 -9.56 2.37
C THR A 119 -0.40 -10.66 2.46
N ALA A 120 -0.78 -11.93 2.60
CA ALA A 120 0.13 -13.08 2.78
C ALA A 120 0.24 -13.99 1.54
N LYS A 121 -0.51 -13.73 0.47
CA LYS A 121 -0.60 -14.57 -0.74
C LYS A 121 0.74 -14.77 -1.47
N TYR A 122 1.66 -13.81 -1.37
CA TYR A 122 2.80 -13.72 -2.29
C TYR A 122 4.18 -14.12 -1.75
N PRO A 123 4.49 -14.11 -0.44
CA PRO A 123 5.62 -14.89 0.08
C PRO A 123 5.55 -16.39 -0.29
N VAL A 124 4.34 -16.90 -0.56
CA VAL A 124 4.07 -18.33 -0.78
C VAL A 124 3.75 -18.70 -2.23
N LYS A 125 3.70 -17.72 -3.15
CA LYS A 125 3.45 -18.01 -4.57
C LYS A 125 4.77 -18.48 -5.18
N PRO A 126 4.85 -19.67 -5.81
CA PRO A 126 6.08 -20.11 -6.45
C PRO A 126 6.51 -19.05 -7.47
N MET A 127 7.67 -18.45 -7.22
CA MET A 127 8.34 -17.61 -8.20
C MET A 127 8.90 -18.56 -9.25
N ASN A 128 8.12 -18.82 -10.31
CA ASN A 128 8.72 -19.31 -11.55
C ASN A 128 9.55 -18.14 -12.10
N LEU A 129 10.81 -18.09 -11.68
CA LEU A 129 11.89 -17.30 -12.27
C LEU A 129 12.29 -17.94 -13.60
#